data_AF-A0A1G4ANW5-F1
#
_entry.id   AF-A0A1G4ANW5-F1
#
_cell.length_a   1.000
_cell.length_b   1.000
_cell.length_c   1.000
_cell.angle_alpha   90.00
_cell.angle_beta   90.00
_cell.angle_gamma   90.00
#
_symmetry.space_group_name_H-M   'P 1'
#
loop_
_entity.id
_entity.type
_entity.pdbx_description
1 polymer ?
#
loop_
_entity_poly.entity_id
_entity_poly.type
_entity_poly.pdbx_seq_one_letter_code
_entity_poly.pdbx_strand_id
1 'polypeptide(L)'
;MAAFGAFVDIVHCPAGKITPDLFPSKVRKAKTIVEEDEGYIAAAQVNNENCMEGYKTLGDELVQQSPQGIDAFCGAIGGAGIVMRVAKVLKGARAGTKIVTLEPALYNEARTYTEGKTRAVYRRFANEEGLPTRTSTGLDIVRALALTK
;
A
#
# COMPACT_ATOMS: atom_id res chain seq x y z
N MET A 1 -17.76 -5.85 -0.59
CA MET A 1 -18.51 -4.62 -0.30
C MET A 1 -20.01 -4.92 -0.22
N ALA A 2 -20.68 -5.21 -1.34
CA ALA A 2 -22.13 -5.52 -1.33
C ALA A 2 -22.53 -6.67 -0.39
N ALA A 3 -21.73 -7.75 -0.34
CA ALA A 3 -21.98 -8.87 0.57
C ALA A 3 -21.97 -8.50 2.07
N PHE A 4 -21.36 -7.36 2.43
CA PHE A 4 -21.35 -6.82 3.79
C PHE A 4 -22.40 -5.71 3.99
N GLY A 5 -23.34 -5.53 3.06
CA GLY A 5 -24.39 -4.51 3.13
C GLY A 5 -23.94 -3.10 2.72
N ALA A 6 -22.72 -2.92 2.21
CA ALA A 6 -22.25 -1.61 1.78
C ALA A 6 -22.93 -1.19 0.47
N PHE A 7 -23.42 0.06 0.44
CA PHE A 7 -23.78 0.74 -0.80
C PHE A 7 -22.52 1.10 -1.59
N VAL A 8 -22.54 0.88 -2.91
CA VAL A 8 -21.39 1.11 -3.78
C VAL A 8 -21.75 2.17 -4.82
N ASP A 9 -21.16 3.35 -4.67
CA ASP A 9 -21.19 4.40 -5.69
C ASP A 9 -20.05 4.18 -6.70
N ILE A 10 -20.38 4.16 -7.99
CA ILE A 10 -19.45 3.89 -9.09
C ILE A 10 -19.14 5.19 -9.82
N VAL A 11 -17.94 5.72 -9.60
CA VAL A 11 -17.40 6.81 -10.42
C VAL A 11 -16.84 6.23 -11.72
N HIS A 12 -17.46 6.58 -12.85
CA HIS A 12 -17.04 6.12 -14.17
C HIS A 12 -15.61 6.59 -14.50
N CYS A 13 -14.82 5.69 -15.07
CA CYS A 13 -13.47 5.98 -15.56
C CYS A 13 -13.50 5.92 -17.10
N PRO A 14 -13.48 7.08 -17.80
CA PRO A 14 -13.70 7.14 -19.26
C PRO A 14 -12.76 6.26 -20.10
N ALA A 15 -11.50 6.13 -19.66
CA ALA A 15 -10.46 5.38 -20.40
C ALA A 15 -10.28 3.93 -19.89
N GLY A 16 -11.00 3.51 -18.85
CA GLY A 16 -10.76 2.23 -18.16
C GLY A 16 -9.36 2.10 -17.55
N LYS A 17 -8.61 3.21 -17.45
CA LYS A 17 -7.23 3.29 -16.98
C LYS A 17 -7.13 4.32 -15.86
N ILE A 18 -6.20 4.11 -14.93
CA ILE A 18 -5.89 5.11 -13.91
C ILE A 18 -5.40 6.38 -14.62
N THR A 19 -6.05 7.50 -14.32
CA THR A 19 -5.64 8.84 -14.74
C THR A 19 -5.29 9.67 -13.52
N PRO A 20 -4.51 10.76 -13.67
CA PRO A 20 -4.20 11.66 -12.56
C PRO A 20 -5.44 12.23 -11.84
N ASP A 21 -6.58 12.36 -12.53
CA ASP A 21 -7.83 12.89 -11.96
C ASP A 21 -8.75 11.80 -11.36
N LEU A 22 -8.50 10.51 -11.60
CA LEU A 22 -9.41 9.46 -11.14
C LEU A 22 -9.52 9.39 -9.61
N PHE A 23 -8.41 9.51 -8.88
CA PHE A 23 -8.44 9.53 -7.41
C PHE A 23 -8.98 10.86 -6.86
N PRO A 24 -8.52 12.03 -7.34
CA PRO A 24 -9.12 13.32 -6.97
C PRO A 24 -10.63 13.40 -7.19
N SER A 25 -11.16 12.89 -8.30
CA SER A 25 -12.61 12.88 -8.57
C SER A 25 -13.40 12.03 -7.57
N LYS A 26 -12.86 10.88 -7.16
CA LYS A 26 -13.45 10.06 -6.08
C LYS A 26 -13.44 10.77 -4.73
N VAL A 27 -12.37 11.48 -4.41
CA VAL A 27 -12.30 12.29 -3.17
C VAL A 27 -13.33 13.43 -3.21
N ARG A 28 -13.46 14.13 -4.35
CA ARG A 28 -14.51 15.17 -4.52
C ARG A 28 -15.91 14.59 -4.35
N LYS A 29 -16.20 13.44 -4.97
CA LYS A 29 -17.50 12.77 -4.83
C LYS A 29 -17.80 12.39 -3.38
N ALA A 30 -16.83 11.82 -2.66
CA ALA A 30 -16.98 11.50 -1.24
C ALA A 30 -17.20 12.75 -0.38
N LYS A 31 -16.53 13.87 -0.71
CA LYS A 31 -16.72 15.16 -0.05
C LYS A 31 -18.14 15.70 -0.26
N THR A 32 -18.66 15.66 -1.48
CA THR A 32 -20.04 16.06 -1.77
C THR A 32 -21.05 15.26 -0.95
N ILE A 33 -20.88 13.94 -0.81
CA ILE A 33 -21.79 13.10 -0.03
C ILE A 33 -21.86 13.54 1.44
N VAL A 34 -20.72 13.82 2.07
CA VAL A 34 -20.70 14.25 3.48
C VAL A 34 -21.13 15.70 3.68
N GLU A 35 -21.06 16.53 2.63
CA GLU A 35 -21.59 17.91 2.65
C GLU A 35 -23.11 17.93 2.49
N GLU A 36 -23.69 16.96 1.77
CA GLU A 36 -25.13 16.87 1.51
C GLU A 36 -25.89 16.13 2.61
N ASP A 37 -25.23 15.27 3.39
CA ASP A 37 -25.87 14.47 4.44
C ASP A 37 -24.96 14.30 5.67
N GLU A 38 -25.38 14.94 6.78
CA GLU A 38 -24.69 14.95 8.08
C GLU A 38 -24.63 13.57 8.75
N GLY A 39 -25.38 12.59 8.25
CA GLY A 39 -25.33 11.19 8.69
C GLY A 39 -24.08 10.44 8.24
N TYR A 40 -23.26 11.01 7.34
CA TYR A 40 -22.05 10.39 6.82
C TYR A 40 -20.77 11.02 7.35
N ILE A 41 -19.76 10.18 7.52
CA ILE A 41 -18.38 10.59 7.80
C ILE A 41 -17.43 10.02 6.75
N ALA A 42 -16.47 10.83 6.32
CA ALA A 42 -15.43 10.38 5.39
C ALA A 42 -14.25 9.77 6.16
N ALA A 43 -13.92 8.51 5.89
CA ALA A 43 -12.72 7.87 6.47
C ALA A 43 -11.40 8.55 6.04
N ALA A 44 -11.42 9.24 4.89
CA ALA A 44 -10.37 10.13 4.40
C ALA A 44 -8.95 9.56 4.47
N GLN A 45 -8.75 8.28 4.09
CA GLN A 45 -7.53 7.48 4.36
C GLN A 45 -6.17 8.13 4.01
N VAL A 46 -6.15 9.09 3.08
CA VAL A 46 -4.92 9.81 2.68
C VAL A 46 -4.61 10.97 3.64
N ASN A 47 -5.65 11.60 4.19
CA ASN A 47 -5.54 12.80 5.04
C ASN A 47 -5.94 12.51 6.51
N ASN A 48 -6.15 11.24 6.87
CA ASN A 48 -6.54 10.84 8.21
C ASN A 48 -5.29 10.41 9.01
N GLU A 49 -4.89 11.23 9.98
CA GLU A 49 -3.72 10.98 10.82
C GLU A 49 -3.82 9.65 11.60
N ASN A 50 -5.04 9.19 11.90
CA ASN A 50 -5.25 7.90 12.57
C ASN A 50 -4.80 6.72 11.72
N CYS A 51 -4.83 6.84 10.38
CA CYS A 51 -4.33 5.78 9.50
C CYS A 51 -2.84 5.55 9.73
N MET A 52 -2.06 6.60 9.98
CA MET A 52 -0.64 6.49 10.28
C MET A 52 -0.39 5.84 11.63
N GLU A 53 -1.11 6.26 12.68
CA GLU A 53 -0.95 5.67 14.02
C GLU A 53 -1.35 4.19 14.03
N GLY A 54 -2.39 3.81 13.31
CA GLY A 54 -2.89 2.42 13.23
C GLY A 54 -1.86 1.41 12.71
N TYR A 55 -0.83 1.85 11.98
CA TYR A 55 0.24 0.97 11.50
C TYR A 55 1.43 0.85 12.47
N LYS A 56 1.38 1.47 13.65
CA LYS A 56 2.47 1.37 14.65
C LYS A 56 2.68 -0.08 15.07
N THR A 57 1.58 -0.77 15.37
CA THR A 57 1.58 -2.15 15.85
C THR A 57 2.32 -3.08 14.90
N LEU A 58 2.11 -2.94 13.59
CA LEU A 58 2.87 -3.71 12.58
C LEU A 58 4.39 -3.46 12.68
N GLY A 59 4.81 -2.22 12.89
CA GLY A 59 6.22 -1.90 13.08
C GLY A 59 6.78 -2.53 14.37
N ASP A 60 6.01 -2.48 15.46
CA ASP A 60 6.41 -3.06 16.75
C ASP A 60 6.53 -4.59 16.64
N GLU A 61 5.58 -5.25 15.97
CA GLU A 61 5.58 -6.68 15.68
C GLU A 61 6.83 -7.10 14.91
N LEU A 62 7.20 -6.34 13.87
CA LEU A 62 8.41 -6.61 13.07
C LEU A 62 9.69 -6.53 13.92
N VAL A 63 9.80 -5.55 14.81
CA VAL A 63 10.95 -5.42 15.73
C VAL A 63 10.97 -6.59 16.70
N GLN A 64 9.82 -6.98 17.25
CA GLN A 64 9.71 -8.10 18.19
C GLN A 64 10.08 -9.43 17.52
N GLN A 65 9.64 -9.65 16.28
CA GLN A 65 9.88 -10.88 15.53
C GLN A 65 11.31 -10.97 14.96
N SER A 66 12.01 -9.83 14.85
CA SER A 66 13.39 -9.75 14.33
C SER A 66 14.29 -8.97 15.30
N PRO A 67 14.61 -9.52 16.49
CA PRO A 67 15.39 -8.83 17.52
C PRO A 67 16.82 -8.48 17.09
N GLN A 68 17.38 -9.20 16.11
CA GLN A 68 18.66 -8.90 15.47
C GLN A 68 18.61 -7.64 14.57
N GLY A 69 17.42 -7.10 14.34
CA GLY A 69 17.17 -5.94 13.49
C GLY A 69 16.91 -6.30 12.03
N ILE A 70 16.33 -5.34 11.31
CA ILE A 70 15.99 -5.43 9.89
C ILE A 70 16.90 -4.48 9.10
N ASP A 71 17.64 -5.00 8.12
CA ASP A 71 18.53 -4.18 7.28
C ASP A 71 17.78 -3.37 6.22
N ALA A 72 16.68 -3.92 5.70
CA ALA A 72 15.86 -3.27 4.69
C ALA A 72 14.38 -3.68 4.80
N PHE A 73 13.49 -2.72 4.56
CA PHE A 73 12.05 -2.92 4.46
C PHE A 73 11.56 -2.50 3.07
N CYS A 74 10.81 -3.37 2.40
CA CYS A 74 10.20 -3.11 1.10
C CYS A 74 8.68 -2.99 1.25
N GLY A 75 8.08 -1.96 0.67
CA GLY A 75 6.62 -1.83 0.64
C GLY A 75 6.10 -1.04 -0.56
N ALA A 76 5.11 -1.61 -1.24
CA ALA A 76 4.31 -0.95 -2.25
C ALA A 76 3.49 0.20 -1.64
N ILE A 77 3.40 1.31 -2.37
CA ILE A 77 2.71 2.51 -1.89
C ILE A 77 1.31 2.62 -2.52
N GLY A 78 0.32 2.74 -1.64
CA GLY A 78 -1.00 3.32 -1.94
C GLY A 78 -1.15 4.66 -1.21
N GLY A 79 -1.83 4.67 -0.07
CA GLY A 79 -1.91 5.85 0.81
C GLY A 79 -0.67 6.12 1.67
N ALA A 80 0.45 5.45 1.40
CA ALA A 80 1.74 5.54 2.14
C ALA A 80 1.74 5.22 3.65
N GLY A 81 0.59 5.04 4.30
CA GLY A 81 0.47 4.87 5.75
C GLY A 81 1.38 3.79 6.37
N ILE A 82 1.37 2.58 5.78
CA ILE A 82 2.21 1.46 6.25
C ILE A 82 3.69 1.84 6.20
N VAL A 83 4.17 2.23 5.01
CA VAL A 83 5.58 2.53 4.78
C VAL A 83 6.06 3.61 5.73
N MET A 84 5.31 4.71 5.84
CA MET A 84 5.72 5.85 6.64
C MET A 84 5.78 5.50 8.13
N ARG A 85 4.78 4.78 8.65
CA ARG A 85 4.77 4.42 10.07
C ARG A 85 5.78 3.34 10.42
N VAL A 86 5.84 2.27 9.62
CA VAL A 86 6.80 1.18 9.83
C VAL A 86 8.23 1.72 9.71
N ALA A 87 8.51 2.62 8.76
CA ALA A 87 9.81 3.27 8.65
C ALA A 87 10.21 4.02 9.93
N LYS A 88 9.28 4.74 10.56
CA LYS A 88 9.55 5.46 11.83
C LYS A 88 9.92 4.49 12.94
N VAL A 89 9.18 3.38 13.08
CA VAL A 89 9.44 2.36 14.11
C VAL A 89 10.79 1.66 13.86
N LEU A 90 11.01 1.17 12.63
CA LEU A 90 12.23 0.45 12.28
C LEU A 90 13.49 1.32 12.38
N LYS A 91 13.41 2.61 11.97
CA LYS A 91 14.54 3.54 12.13
C LYS A 91 14.79 3.92 13.59
N GLY A 92 13.76 3.90 14.44
CA GLY A 92 13.92 4.05 15.89
C GLY A 92 14.66 2.87 16.52
N ALA A 93 14.37 1.64 16.08
CA ALA A 93 15.06 0.44 16.55
C ALA A 93 16.48 0.28 15.94
N ARG A 94 16.64 0.63 14.66
CA ARG A 94 17.91 0.58 13.93
C ARG A 94 17.97 1.67 12.87
N ALA A 95 18.69 2.76 13.18
CA ALA A 95 18.79 3.94 12.31
C ALA A 95 19.27 3.63 10.88
N GLY A 96 20.09 2.57 10.72
CA GLY A 96 20.60 2.11 9.43
C GLY A 96 19.62 1.36 8.54
N THR A 97 18.37 1.11 9.00
CA THR A 97 17.37 0.39 8.21
C THR A 97 17.04 1.13 6.90
N LYS A 98 17.23 0.45 5.77
CA LYS A 98 16.87 0.97 4.44
C LYS A 98 15.38 0.84 4.20
N ILE A 99 14.72 1.94 3.83
CA ILE A 99 13.30 1.93 3.46
C ILE A 99 13.21 2.00 1.95
N VAL A 100 12.54 1.03 1.34
CA VAL A 100 12.49 0.86 -0.11
C VAL A 100 11.04 0.81 -0.55
N THR A 101 10.66 1.78 -1.37
CA THR A 101 9.29 1.96 -1.81
C THR A 101 9.13 1.63 -3.28
N LEU A 102 7.92 1.20 -3.64
CA LEU A 102 7.57 0.77 -4.98
C LEU A 102 6.30 1.47 -5.43
N GLU A 103 6.36 2.08 -6.61
CA GLU A 103 5.20 2.68 -7.26
C GLU A 103 5.08 2.22 -8.72
N PRO A 104 3.86 2.21 -9.29
CA PRO A 104 3.64 2.01 -10.72
C PRO A 104 4.33 3.10 -11.58
N ALA A 105 4.62 2.81 -12.84
CA ALA A 105 5.51 3.58 -13.73
C ALA A 105 5.04 4.96 -14.21
N LEU A 106 4.28 5.67 -13.40
CA LEU A 106 3.70 6.97 -13.75
C LEU A 106 4.54 8.16 -13.23
N TYR A 107 5.64 7.93 -12.52
CA TYR A 107 6.47 8.97 -11.91
C TYR A 107 7.97 8.82 -12.21
N ASN A 108 8.68 9.96 -12.21
CA ASN A 108 10.03 10.12 -12.74
C ASN A 108 11.13 9.39 -11.94
N GLU A 109 10.88 9.04 -10.67
CA GLU A 109 11.86 8.36 -9.79
C GLU A 109 11.24 7.19 -9.00
N ALA A 110 10.34 6.44 -9.62
CA ALA A 110 9.86 5.16 -9.09
C ALA A 110 10.57 3.99 -9.79
N ARG A 111 11.09 3.02 -9.02
CA ARG A 111 11.46 1.72 -9.61
C ARG A 111 10.20 0.93 -9.86
N THR A 112 9.99 0.56 -11.11
CA THR A 112 8.71 0.01 -11.56
C THR A 112 8.93 -1.39 -12.10
N TYR A 113 7.92 -2.24 -11.91
CA TYR A 113 7.92 -3.59 -12.44
C TYR A 113 6.66 -3.81 -13.25
N THR A 114 6.79 -4.56 -14.35
CA THR A 114 5.63 -4.92 -15.16
C THR A 114 4.69 -5.81 -14.36
N GLU A 115 3.39 -5.66 -14.60
CA GLU A 115 2.37 -6.50 -13.97
C GLU A 115 2.58 -7.99 -14.29
N GLY A 116 3.07 -8.30 -15.50
CA GLY A 116 3.42 -9.68 -15.86
C GLY A 116 4.50 -10.27 -14.96
N LYS A 117 5.53 -9.48 -14.61
CA LYS A 117 6.61 -9.92 -13.72
C LYS A 117 6.12 -10.12 -12.29
N THR A 118 5.33 -9.19 -11.75
CA THR A 118 4.77 -9.32 -10.40
C THR A 118 3.78 -10.48 -10.31
N ARG A 119 2.98 -10.71 -11.37
CA ARG A 119 2.08 -11.87 -11.51
C ARG A 119 2.82 -13.21 -11.49
N ALA A 120 3.91 -13.31 -12.24
CA ALA A 120 4.73 -14.51 -12.26
C ALA A 120 5.29 -14.82 -10.86
N VAL A 121 5.76 -13.81 -10.13
CA VAL A 121 6.34 -14.00 -8.79
C VAL A 121 5.29 -14.41 -7.76
N TYR A 122 4.13 -13.74 -7.65
CA TYR A 122 3.16 -14.16 -6.62
C TYR A 122 2.55 -15.54 -6.92
N ARG A 123 2.40 -15.92 -8.20
CA ARG A 123 1.95 -17.28 -8.58
C ARG A 123 2.98 -18.33 -8.20
N ARG A 124 4.25 -18.04 -8.46
CA ARG A 124 5.36 -18.90 -8.04
C ARG A 124 5.37 -19.06 -6.52
N PHE A 125 5.26 -17.95 -5.79
CA PHE A 125 5.19 -17.95 -4.32
C PHE A 125 4.01 -18.77 -3.79
N ALA A 126 2.83 -18.65 -4.42
CA ALA A 126 1.68 -19.48 -4.05
C ALA A 126 1.91 -20.97 -4.29
N ASN A 127 2.59 -21.34 -5.38
CA ASN A 127 2.83 -22.74 -5.73
C ASN A 127 3.99 -23.37 -4.94
N GLU A 128 5.05 -22.61 -4.68
CA GLU A 128 6.28 -23.11 -4.04
C GLU A 128 6.22 -23.00 -2.52
N GLU A 129 5.65 -21.92 -1.98
CA GLU A 129 5.60 -21.66 -0.53
C GLU A 129 4.21 -21.94 0.07
N GLY A 130 3.22 -22.31 -0.76
CA GLY A 130 1.85 -22.56 -0.29
C GLY A 130 1.12 -21.30 0.19
N LEU A 131 1.61 -20.10 -0.16
CA LEU A 131 1.10 -18.81 0.32
C LEU A 131 0.32 -18.06 -0.78
N PRO A 132 -1.02 -18.15 -0.80
CA PRO A 132 -1.83 -17.48 -1.81
C PRO A 132 -1.83 -15.96 -1.60
N THR A 133 -1.12 -15.24 -2.46
CA THR A 133 -0.95 -13.78 -2.38
C THR A 133 -1.38 -13.09 -3.69
N ARG A 134 -1.24 -11.76 -3.77
CA ARG A 134 -1.68 -10.95 -4.91
C ARG A 134 -0.54 -10.14 -5.52
N THR A 135 -0.86 -9.40 -6.58
CA THR A 135 0.08 -8.59 -7.37
C THR A 135 0.94 -7.63 -6.53
N SER A 136 0.38 -6.99 -5.49
CA SER A 136 1.15 -6.10 -4.60
C SER A 136 2.23 -6.84 -3.82
N THR A 137 1.93 -8.02 -3.30
CA THR A 137 2.93 -8.88 -2.65
C THR A 137 4.01 -9.32 -3.63
N GLY A 138 3.63 -9.66 -4.86
CA GLY A 138 4.60 -9.95 -5.93
C GLY A 138 5.53 -8.78 -6.22
N LEU A 139 5.05 -7.54 -6.13
CA LEU A 139 5.85 -6.32 -6.29
C LEU A 139 6.89 -6.18 -5.17
N ASP A 140 6.47 -6.38 -3.92
CA ASP A 140 7.35 -6.33 -2.75
C ASP A 140 8.45 -7.40 -2.80
N ILE A 141 8.08 -8.64 -3.14
CA ILE A 141 9.01 -9.77 -3.28
C ILE A 141 10.02 -9.50 -4.41
N VAL A 142 9.56 -9.06 -5.59
CA VAL A 142 10.45 -8.74 -6.70
C VAL A 142 11.50 -7.70 -6.29
N ARG A 143 11.11 -6.72 -5.46
CA ARG A 143 12.04 -5.71 -4.98
C ARG A 143 12.99 -6.24 -3.94
N ALA A 144 12.51 -7.02 -2.98
CA ALA A 144 13.34 -7.66 -1.96
C ALA A 144 14.43 -8.51 -2.62
N LEU A 145 14.07 -9.36 -3.59
CA LEU A 145 15.02 -10.16 -4.36
C LEU A 145 16.02 -9.34 -5.18
N ALA A 146 15.71 -8.08 -5.51
CA ALA A 146 16.61 -7.18 -6.22
C ALA A 146 17.53 -6.38 -5.27
N LEU A 147 17.34 -6.47 -3.95
CA LEU A 147 18.22 -5.88 -2.94
C LEU A 147 19.25 -6.88 -2.41
N THR A 148 18.99 -8.17 -2.57
CA THR A 148 19.86 -9.26 -2.10
C THR A 148 20.83 -9.76 -3.16
N LYS A 149 20.89 -9.10 -4.32
CA LYS A 149 21.84 -9.35 -5.41
C LYS A 149 22.86 -8.24 -5.43
#